data_AF-A0A970EQT6-F1
#
_entry.id   AF-A0A970EQT6-F1
#
_cell.length_a   1.000
_cell.length_b   1.000
_cell.length_c   1.000
_cell.angle_alpha   90.00
_cell.angle_beta   90.00
_cell.angle_gamma   90.00
#
_symmetry.space_group_name_H-M   'P 1'
#
loop_
_entity.id
_entity.type
_entity.pdbx_description
1 polymer ?
#
loop_
_entity_poly.entity_id
_entity_poly.type
_entity_poly.pdbx_seq_one_letter_code
_entity_poly.pdbx_strand_id
1 'polypeptide(L)' 'MEPQDIIWRILRHLADYQSILEESLAELHPKKHADLISSIHECEQLTRTQVNIINRTAKRY' A
#
# COMPACT_ATOMS: atom_id res chain seq x y z
N MET A 1 -24.78 1.78 -0.76
CA MET A 1 -23.34 1.49 -0.77
C MET A 1 -23.19 0.28 0.11
N GLU A 2 -22.92 -0.85 -0.51
CA GLU A 2 -22.81 -2.14 0.16
C GLU A 2 -21.41 -2.27 0.82
N PRO A 3 -21.24 -3.14 1.83
CA PRO A 3 -19.93 -3.41 2.42
C PRO A 3 -18.84 -3.73 1.39
N GLN A 4 -19.20 -4.46 0.32
CA GLN A 4 -18.29 -4.82 -0.77
C GLN A 4 -17.81 -3.58 -1.55
N ASP A 5 -18.65 -2.56 -1.72
CA ASP A 5 -18.24 -1.29 -2.34
C ASP A 5 -17.17 -0.58 -1.50
N ILE A 6 -17.33 -0.60 -0.17
CA ILE A 6 -16.38 0.01 0.77
C ILE A 6 -15.06 -0.76 0.73
N ILE A 7 -15.12 -2.09 0.78
CA ILE A 7 -13.94 -2.97 0.71
C ILE A 7 -13.19 -2.74 -0.60
N TRP A 8 -13.89 -2.72 -1.73
CA TRP A 8 -13.31 -2.45 -3.03
C TRP A 8 -12.63 -1.09 -3.07
N ARG A 9 -13.29 -0.04 -2.57
CA ARG A 9 -12.73 1.31 -2.52
C ARG A 9 -11.44 1.35 -1.70
N ILE A 10 -11.41 0.68 -0.54
CA ILE A 10 -10.20 0.60 0.29
C ILE A 10 -9.08 -0.13 -0.46
N LEU A 11 -9.36 -1.30 -1.03
CA LEU A 11 -8.35 -2.07 -1.78
C LEU A 11 -7.79 -1.27 -2.97
N ARG A 12 -8.64 -0.52 -3.68
CA ARG A 12 -8.21 0.37 -4.75
C ARG A 12 -7.25 1.44 -4.26
N HIS A 13 -7.58 2.14 -3.18
CA HIS A 13 -6.69 3.16 -2.62
C HIS A 13 -5.35 2.59 -2.12
N LEU A 14 -5.35 1.37 -1.57
CA LEU A 14 -4.10 0.70 -1.16
C LEU A 14 -3.24 0.33 -2.37
N ALA A 15 -3.86 -0.07 -3.49
CA ALA A 15 -3.14 -0.33 -4.75
C ALA A 15 -2.56 0.96 -5.33
N ASP A 16 -3.34 2.05 -5.37
CA ASP A 16 -2.85 3.35 -5.82
C ASP A 16 -1.69 3.84 -4.94
N TYR A 17 -1.78 3.66 -3.62
CA TYR A 17 -0.70 4.00 -2.69
C TYR A 17 0.57 3.15 -2.92
N GLN A 18 0.44 1.85 -3.20
CA GLN A 18 1.58 1.02 -3.57
C GLN A 18 2.30 1.53 -4.82
N SER A 19 1.56 1.91 -5.85
CA SER A 19 2.14 2.51 -7.06
C SER A 19 2.89 3.80 -6.75
N ILE A 20 2.33 4.67 -5.91
CA ILE A 20 3.01 5.92 -5.48
C ILE A 20 4.33 5.62 -4.76
N LEU A 21 4.36 4.61 -3.88
CA LEU A 21 5.59 4.22 -3.18
C LEU A 21 6.66 3.69 -4.14
N GLU A 22 6.27 2.86 -5.11
CA GLU A 22 7.17 2.31 -6.14
C GLU A 22 7.74 3.41 -7.04
N GLU A 23 6.89 4.31 -7.53
CA GLU A 23 7.29 5.45 -8.35
C GLU A 23 8.23 6.39 -7.56
N SER A 24 7.92 6.65 -6.29
CA SER A 24 8.76 7.48 -5.42
C SER A 24 10.15 6.88 -5.24
N LEU A 25 10.27 5.55 -5.09
CA LEU A 25 11.57 4.88 -4.99
C LEU A 25 12.42 5.06 -6.26
N ALA A 26 11.79 5.03 -7.44
CA ALA A 26 12.48 5.17 -8.71
C ALA A 26 13.15 6.55 -8.89
N GLU A 27 12.62 7.58 -8.22
CA GLU A 27 13.14 8.95 -8.27
C GLU A 27 14.27 9.22 -7.25
N LEU A 28 14.51 8.31 -6.31
CA LEU A 28 15.46 8.54 -5.21
C LEU A 28 16.88 8.05 -5.54
N HIS A 29 17.87 8.92 -5.24
CA HIS A 29 19.26 8.52 -5.32
C HIS A 29 19.64 7.55 -4.17
N PRO A 30 20.08 6.31 -4.48
CA PRO A 30 20.16 5.22 -3.49
C PRO A 30 21.12 5.48 -2.33
N LYS A 31 22.22 6.20 -2.57
CA LYS A 31 23.20 6.52 -1.50
C LYS A 31 22.89 7.79 -0.72
N LYS A 32 22.09 8.70 -1.29
CA LYS A 32 21.82 10.02 -0.67
C LYS A 32 20.57 9.99 0.18
N HIS A 33 19.63 9.10 -0.14
CA HIS A 33 18.30 9.05 0.49
C HIS A 33 18.05 7.69 1.14
N ALA A 34 19.09 7.03 1.65
CA ALA A 34 19.02 5.67 2.19
C ALA A 34 17.95 5.51 3.29
N ASP A 35 17.89 6.47 4.23
CA ASP A 35 16.92 6.43 5.32
C ASP A 35 15.47 6.55 4.80
N LEU A 36 15.23 7.46 3.85
CA LEU A 36 13.92 7.64 3.23
C LEU A 36 13.50 6.38 2.43
N ILE A 37 14.43 5.76 1.70
CA ILE A 37 14.20 4.50 0.99
C ILE A 37 13.79 3.41 1.98
N SER A 38 14.48 3.31 3.13
CA SER A 38 14.13 2.36 4.19
C SER A 38 12.70 2.59 4.71
N SER A 39 12.35 3.85 5.01
CA SER A 39 11.01 4.20 5.46
C SER A 39 9.93 3.89 4.43
N ILE A 40 10.20 4.12 3.14
CA ILE A 40 9.25 3.78 2.06
C ILE A 40 9.03 2.27 1.97
N HIS A 41 10.08 1.46 2.09
CA HIS A 41 9.93 0.01 2.13
C HIS A 41 9.12 -0.48 3.35
N GLU A 42 9.29 0.14 4.53
CA GLU A 42 8.46 -0.15 5.70
C GLU A 42 6.98 0.16 5.43
N CYS A 43 6.69 1.30 4.80
CA CYS A 43 5.34 1.65 4.36
C CYS A 43 4.76 0.63 3.36
N GLU A 44 5.58 0.10 2.45
CA GLU A 44 5.17 -0.94 1.50
C GLU A 44 4.74 -2.22 2.24
N GLN A 45 5.52 -2.65 3.25
CA GLN A 45 5.19 -3.82 4.07
C GLN A 45 3.90 -3.63 4.87
N LEU A 46 3.70 -2.44 5.44
CA LEU A 46 2.46 -2.10 6.15
C LEU A 46 1.26 -2.13 5.19
N THR A 47 1.42 -1.62 3.97
CA THR A 47 0.36 -1.62 2.95
C THR A 47 -0.01 -3.04 2.54
N ARG A 48 0.97 -3.93 2.35
CA ARG A 48 0.72 -5.37 2.12
C ARG A 48 -0.06 -6.01 3.27
N THR A 49 0.27 -5.64 4.51
CA THR A 49 -0.45 -6.13 5.70
C THR A 49 -1.90 -5.64 5.73
N GLN A 50 -2.13 -4.37 5.39
CA GLN A 50 -3.48 -3.80 5.26
C GLN A 50 -4.29 -4.53 4.18
N VAL A 51 -3.73 -4.75 2.99
CA VAL A 51 -4.38 -5.53 1.91
C VAL A 51 -4.77 -6.92 2.40
N ASN A 52 -3.89 -7.61 3.11
CA ASN A 52 -4.19 -8.93 3.67
C ASN A 52 -5.33 -8.90 4.70
N ILE A 53 -5.38 -7.90 5.57
CA ILE A 53 -6.47 -7.72 6.53
C ILE A 53 -7.79 -7.50 5.80
N ILE A 54 -7.82 -6.59 4.82
CA ILE A 54 -9.04 -6.26 4.08
C ILE A 54 -9.52 -7.45 3.25
N ASN A 55 -8.63 -8.18 2.58
CA ASN A 55 -8.98 -9.40 1.86
C ASN A 55 -9.54 -10.50 2.76
N ARG A 56 -9.08 -10.62 4.02
CA ARG A 56 -9.70 -11.54 4.98
C ARG A 56 -11.10 -11.10 5.38
N THR A 57 -11.31 -9.79 5.55
CA THR A 57 -12.64 -9.22 5.84
C THR A 57 -13.58 -9.42 4.65
N ALA A 58 -13.11 -9.25 3.43
CA ALA A 58 -13.87 -9.47 2.19
C ALA A 58 -14.44 -10.88 2.07
N LYS A 59 -13.83 -11.89 2.69
CA LYS A 59 -14.40 -13.26 2.69
C LYS A 59 -15.66 -13.40 3.55
N ARG A 60 -15.99 -12.40 4.37
CA ARG A 60 -17.14 -12.40 5.29
C ARG A 60 -18.30 -11.54 4.79
N TYR A 61 -18.10 -10.78 3.72
CA TYR A 61 -19.06 -9.88 3.10
C TYR A 61 -19.12 -10.19 1.61
#